data_AF-A0A1I5DU69-F1
#
_entry.id   AF-A0A1I5DU69-F1
#
_cell.length_a   1.000
_cell.length_b   1.000
_cell.length_c   1.000
_cell.angle_alpha   90.00
_cell.angle_beta   90.00
_cell.angle_gamma   90.00
#
_symmetry.space_group_name_H-M   'P 1'
#
loop_
_entity.id
_entity.type
_entity.pdbx_description
1 polymer ?
#
loop_
_entity_poly.entity_id
_entity_poly.type
_entity_poly.pdbx_seq_one_letter_code
_entity_poly.pdbx_strand_id
1 'polypeptide(L)'
;MTFDPDFGKKGFARDLFRLRFRRLRIEQPAFARRFGLTFGMIKDQEQSRAKPSKAFKVLVAAIELDPALIERAARIAEERWPDERAANLTKPDIADGVGDVPEAIASVFA
;
A
#
# COMPACT_ATOMS: atom_id res chain seq x y z
N MET A 1 -22.68 21.47 -19.37
CA MET A 1 -21.33 20.88 -19.35
C MET A 1 -21.39 19.59 -18.54
N THR A 2 -21.13 18.44 -19.16
CA THR A 2 -21.13 17.14 -18.46
C THR A 2 -19.77 16.95 -17.79
N PHE A 3 -19.76 16.76 -16.46
CA PHE A 3 -18.54 16.43 -15.72
C PHE A 3 -18.01 15.07 -16.19
N ASP A 4 -16.80 15.03 -16.77
CA ASP A 4 -16.10 13.79 -17.10
C ASP A 4 -15.02 13.51 -16.04
N PRO A 5 -15.24 12.56 -15.12
CA PRO A 5 -14.27 12.24 -14.07
C PRO A 5 -12.97 11.62 -14.62
N ASP A 6 -12.96 11.17 -15.88
CA ASP A 6 -11.78 10.61 -16.54
C ASP A 6 -10.98 11.70 -17.29
N PHE A 7 -11.47 12.96 -17.33
CA PHE A 7 -10.88 14.02 -18.12
C PHE A 7 -9.39 14.23 -17.77
N GLY A 8 -8.55 14.25 -18.80
CA GLY A 8 -7.09 14.37 -18.66
C GLY A 8 -6.35 13.07 -18.33
N LYS A 9 -7.02 11.97 -17.97
CA LYS A 9 -6.38 10.66 -17.76
C LYS A 9 -6.18 9.92 -19.08
N LYS A 10 -5.01 9.30 -19.28
CA LYS A 10 -4.67 8.52 -20.49
C LYS A 10 -3.98 7.20 -20.12
N GLY A 11 -4.08 6.22 -21.02
CA GLY A 11 -3.44 4.91 -20.88
C GLY A 11 -3.76 4.24 -19.55
N PHE A 12 -2.73 3.66 -18.92
CA PHE A 12 -2.85 2.91 -17.68
C PHE A 12 -3.55 3.67 -16.55
N ALA A 13 -3.26 4.97 -16.36
CA ALA A 13 -3.88 5.77 -15.31
C ALA A 13 -5.40 5.89 -15.49
N ARG A 14 -5.87 6.01 -16.74
CA ARG A 14 -7.30 6.01 -17.08
C ARG A 14 -7.93 4.65 -16.82
N ASP A 15 -7.26 3.58 -17.21
CA ASP A 15 -7.79 2.23 -17.09
C ASP A 15 -7.89 1.80 -15.62
N LEU A 16 -6.87 2.11 -14.81
CA LEU A 16 -6.90 1.94 -13.35
C LEU A 16 -8.03 2.76 -12.71
N PHE A 17 -8.17 4.03 -13.09
CA PHE A 17 -9.26 4.88 -12.60
C PHE A 17 -10.63 4.29 -12.93
N ARG A 18 -10.85 3.80 -14.17
CA ARG A 18 -12.12 3.19 -14.58
C ARG A 18 -12.41 1.92 -13.83
N LEU A 19 -11.42 1.05 -13.67
CA LEU A 19 -11.55 -0.17 -12.88
C LEU A 19 -12.02 0.18 -11.45
N ARG A 20 -11.33 1.09 -10.78
CA ARG A 20 -11.66 1.48 -9.42
C ARG A 20 -13.01 2.22 -9.32
N PHE A 21 -13.15 3.32 -10.05
CA PHE A 21 -14.23 4.29 -9.87
C PHE A 21 -15.53 3.86 -10.54
N ARG A 22 -15.45 3.27 -11.74
CA ARG A 22 -16.67 2.90 -12.50
C ARG A 22 -17.12 1.47 -12.24
N ARG A 23 -16.18 0.51 -12.22
CA ARG A 23 -16.52 -0.91 -12.05
C ARG A 23 -16.67 -1.30 -10.59
N LEU A 24 -15.65 -1.05 -9.78
CA LEU A 24 -15.65 -1.45 -8.36
C LEU A 24 -16.36 -0.44 -7.46
N ARG A 25 -16.48 0.83 -7.90
CA ARG A 25 -17.16 1.92 -7.20
C ARG A 25 -16.65 2.13 -5.77
N ILE A 26 -15.33 2.15 -5.62
CA ILE A 26 -14.67 2.35 -4.32
C ILE A 26 -13.64 3.48 -4.37
N GLU A 27 -13.39 4.09 -3.22
CA GLU A 27 -12.38 5.14 -3.06
C GLU A 27 -10.95 4.59 -3.14
N GLN A 28 -9.98 5.45 -3.46
CA GLN A 28 -8.57 5.06 -3.60
C GLN A 28 -8.01 4.32 -2.35
N PRO A 29 -8.23 4.78 -1.10
CA PRO A 29 -7.75 4.05 0.08
C PRO A 29 -8.43 2.69 0.25
N ALA A 30 -9.71 2.58 -0.13
CA ALA A 30 -10.44 1.33 -0.07
C ALA A 30 -9.94 0.32 -1.11
N PHE A 31 -9.67 0.78 -2.34
CA PHE A 31 -9.05 -0.05 -3.38
C PHE A 31 -7.67 -0.56 -2.94
N ALA A 32 -6.85 0.34 -2.38
CA ALA A 32 -5.51 0.01 -1.90
C ALA A 32 -5.55 -1.10 -0.84
N ARG A 33 -6.33 -0.90 0.24
CA ARG A 33 -6.50 -1.91 1.29
C ARG A 33 -7.05 -3.23 0.76
N ARG A 34 -8.07 -3.18 -0.11
CA ARG A 34 -8.76 -4.38 -0.61
C ARG A 34 -7.82 -5.31 -1.38
N PHE A 35 -6.85 -4.77 -2.09
CA PHE A 35 -5.95 -5.55 -2.95
C PHE A 35 -4.50 -5.60 -2.46
N GLY A 36 -4.24 -5.26 -1.19
CA GLY A 36 -2.90 -5.35 -0.61
C GLY A 36 -1.91 -4.38 -1.25
N LEU A 37 -2.36 -3.17 -1.57
CA LEU A 37 -1.54 -2.11 -2.18
C LEU A 37 -1.47 -0.89 -1.26
N THR A 38 -0.45 -0.06 -1.44
CA THR A 38 -0.35 1.19 -0.69
C THR A 38 -1.19 2.30 -1.32
N PHE A 39 -1.78 3.16 -0.50
CA PHE A 39 -2.55 4.31 -0.99
C PHE A 39 -1.70 5.25 -1.86
N GLY A 40 -0.45 5.50 -1.45
CA GLY A 40 0.50 6.34 -2.21
C GLY A 40 0.72 5.81 -3.62
N MET A 41 0.91 4.50 -3.76
CA MET A 41 1.06 3.85 -5.07
C MET A 41 -0.17 4.04 -5.96
N ILE A 42 -1.39 3.83 -5.46
CA ILE A 42 -2.62 4.03 -6.24
C ILE A 42 -2.76 5.49 -6.68
N LYS A 43 -2.55 6.42 -5.74
CA LYS A 43 -2.64 7.86 -6.01
C LYS A 43 -1.66 8.28 -7.12
N ASP A 44 -0.40 7.88 -7.02
CA ASP A 44 0.63 8.28 -7.98
C ASP A 44 0.39 7.66 -9.36
N GLN A 45 -0.12 6.43 -9.41
CA GLN A 45 -0.42 5.74 -10.66
C GLN A 45 -1.66 6.33 -11.36
N GLU A 46 -2.73 6.65 -10.63
CA GLU A 46 -3.92 7.31 -11.21
C GLU A 46 -3.68 8.77 -11.62
N GLN A 47 -2.67 9.42 -11.04
CA GLN A 47 -2.24 10.78 -11.39
C GLN A 47 -1.12 10.80 -12.44
N SER A 48 -0.73 9.64 -12.98
CA SER A 48 0.37 9.51 -13.96
C SER A 48 1.70 10.09 -13.44
N ARG A 49 1.91 10.11 -12.13
CA ARG A 49 3.14 10.60 -11.48
C ARG A 49 4.25 9.55 -11.42
N ALA A 50 3.90 8.28 -11.63
CA ALA A 50 4.83 7.17 -11.67
C ALA A 50 4.56 6.29 -12.90
N LYS A 51 5.63 5.71 -13.46
CA LYS A 51 5.51 4.72 -14.53
C LYS A 51 5.10 3.37 -13.92
N PRO A 52 4.01 2.72 -14.38
CA PRO A 52 3.61 1.42 -13.88
C PRO A 52 4.64 0.34 -14.27
N SER A 53 5.06 -0.46 -13.29
CA SER A 53 5.89 -1.63 -13.52
C SER A 53 5.13 -2.69 -14.32
N LYS A 54 5.85 -3.64 -14.94
CA LYS A 54 5.22 -4.76 -15.66
C LYS A 54 4.35 -5.60 -14.72
N ALA A 55 4.86 -5.92 -13.53
CA ALA A 55 4.11 -6.66 -12.51
C ALA A 55 2.82 -5.94 -12.11
N PHE A 56 2.86 -4.61 -11.94
CA PHE A 56 1.67 -3.87 -11.56
C PHE A 56 0.60 -3.85 -12.66
N LYS A 57 1.01 -3.78 -13.94
CA LYS A 57 0.08 -3.91 -15.06
C LYS A 57 -0.63 -5.27 -15.07
N VAL A 58 0.12 -6.34 -14.87
CA VAL A 58 -0.42 -7.70 -14.77
C VAL A 58 -1.38 -7.81 -13.58
N LEU A 59 -1.01 -7.25 -12.42
CA LEU A 59 -1.86 -7.27 -11.24
C LEU A 59 -3.17 -6.52 -11.47
N VAL A 60 -3.15 -5.34 -12.08
CA VAL A 60 -4.38 -4.59 -12.41
C VAL A 60 -5.25 -5.36 -13.41
N ALA A 61 -4.66 -6.00 -14.41
CA ALA A 61 -5.40 -6.87 -15.32
C ALA A 61 -6.02 -8.08 -14.59
N ALA A 62 -5.30 -8.68 -13.64
CA ALA A 62 -5.81 -9.78 -12.84
C ALA A 62 -6.95 -9.35 -11.91
N ILE A 63 -6.89 -8.15 -11.33
CA ILE A 63 -7.99 -7.56 -10.56
C ILE A 63 -9.21 -7.35 -11.44
N GLU A 64 -9.02 -6.91 -12.70
CA GLU A 64 -10.12 -6.74 -13.64
C GLU A 64 -10.80 -8.08 -13.99
N LEU A 65 -10.02 -9.17 -14.11
CA LEU A 65 -10.51 -10.51 -14.42
C LEU A 65 -11.25 -11.17 -13.25
N ASP A 66 -10.64 -11.19 -12.06
CA ASP A 66 -11.23 -11.77 -10.85
C ASP A 66 -10.82 -10.97 -9.60
N PRO A 67 -11.61 -9.95 -9.22
CA PRO A 67 -11.35 -9.16 -8.03
C PRO A 67 -11.36 -10.00 -6.75
N ALA A 68 -12.22 -11.02 -6.67
CA ALA A 68 -12.38 -11.82 -5.47
C ALA A 68 -11.16 -12.72 -5.23
N LEU A 69 -10.57 -13.25 -6.30
CA LEU A 69 -9.30 -13.99 -6.22
C LEU A 69 -8.17 -13.09 -5.70
N ILE A 70 -8.01 -11.89 -6.24
CA ILE A 70 -6.92 -11.00 -5.82
C ILE A 70 -7.13 -10.49 -4.40
N GLU A 71 -8.36 -10.23 -3.97
CA GLU A 71 -8.67 -9.91 -2.57
C GLU A 71 -8.28 -11.06 -1.63
N ARG A 72 -8.58 -12.31 -1.98
CA ARG A 72 -8.14 -13.49 -1.20
C ARG A 72 -6.62 -13.59 -1.16
N ALA A 73 -5.95 -13.40 -2.31
CA ALA A 73 -4.51 -13.45 -2.41
C ALA A 73 -3.84 -12.36 -1.55
N ALA A 74 -4.41 -11.15 -1.52
CA ALA A 74 -3.93 -10.06 -0.67
C ALA A 74 -4.00 -10.42 0.82
N ARG A 75 -5.09 -11.04 1.28
CA ARG A 75 -5.21 -11.52 2.67
C ARG A 75 -4.17 -12.60 3.00
N ILE A 76 -4.02 -13.59 2.13
CA ILE A 76 -3.01 -14.65 2.31
C ILE A 76 -1.60 -14.06 2.35
N ALA A 77 -1.32 -13.05 1.52
CA ALA A 77 -0.02 -12.40 1.48
C ALA A 77 0.28 -11.68 2.81
N GLU A 78 -0.68 -10.92 3.34
CA GLU A 78 -0.57 -10.25 4.64
C GLU A 78 -0.33 -11.24 5.78
N GLU A 79 -1.06 -12.35 5.80
CA GLU A 79 -0.92 -13.39 6.83
C GLU A 79 0.42 -14.12 6.75
N ARG A 80 0.91 -14.38 5.54
CA ARG A 80 2.13 -15.17 5.31
C ARG A 80 3.41 -14.33 5.37
N TRP A 81 3.35 -13.09 4.89
CA TRP A 81 4.45 -12.15 4.82
C TRP A 81 3.99 -10.77 5.30
N PRO A 82 3.74 -10.61 6.61
CA PRO A 82 3.30 -9.34 7.15
C PRO A 82 4.38 -8.28 6.95
N ASP A 83 3.95 -7.06 6.60
CA ASP A 83 4.87 -5.92 6.53
C ASP A 83 5.48 -5.66 7.92
N GLU A 84 6.80 -5.81 8.05
CA GLU A 84 7.52 -5.63 9.32
C GLU A 84 7.30 -4.25 9.97
N ARG A 85 7.00 -3.23 9.14
CA ARG A 85 6.66 -1.88 9.61
C ARG A 85 5.32 -1.81 10.36
N ALA A 86 4.34 -2.66 10.03
CA ALA A 86 3.07 -2.71 10.73
C ALA A 86 3.19 -3.48 12.06
N ALA A 87 3.99 -4.55 12.09
CA ALA A 87 4.22 -5.37 13.28
C ALA A 87 4.86 -4.59 14.46
N ASN A 88 5.66 -3.57 14.16
CA ASN A 88 6.32 -2.73 15.17
C ASN A 88 5.41 -1.64 15.77
N LEU A 89 4.23 -1.37 15.19
CA LEU A 89 3.25 -0.39 15.71
C LEU A 89 2.24 -1.02 16.69
N THR A 90 2.20 -2.35 16.79
CA THR A 90 1.27 -3.11 17.66
C THR A 90 1.90 -3.64 18.94
N LYS A 91 3.22 -3.47 19.14
CA LYS A 91 3.78 -3.64 20.48
C LYS A 91 3.40 -2.39 21.27
N PRO A 92 2.63 -2.48 22.38
CA PRO A 92 2.60 -1.37 23.32
C PRO A 92 4.04 -1.10 23.73
N ASP A 93 4.44 0.17 23.77
CA ASP A 93 5.66 0.60 24.46
C ASP A 93 5.53 0.17 25.92
N ILE A 94 5.86 -1.08 26.22
CA ILE A 94 6.17 -1.54 27.56
C ILE A 94 7.53 -0.89 27.82
N ALA A 95 7.48 0.34 28.32
CA ALA A 95 8.60 0.97 28.97
C ALA A 95 8.86 0.21 30.28
N ASP A 96 9.45 -0.98 30.18
CA ASP A 96 10.09 -1.66 31.31
C ASP A 96 11.44 -2.19 30.84
N GLY A 97 12.47 -1.46 31.23
CA GLY A 97 13.85 -1.75 30.89
C GLY A 97 14.78 -0.71 31.50
N VAL A 98 14.69 -0.49 32.81
CA VAL A 98 15.86 -0.05 33.59
C VAL A 98 16.86 -1.21 33.53
N GLY A 99 17.60 -1.26 32.44
CA GLY A 99 18.75 -2.15 32.26
C GLY A 99 19.97 -1.43 32.81
N ASP A 100 20.63 -2.07 33.78
CA ASP A 100 21.95 -1.73 34.31
C ASP A 100 22.84 -1.02 33.30
N VAL A 101 23.38 0.14 33.68
CA VAL A 101 24.49 0.75 32.97
C VAL A 101 25.75 0.00 33.40
N PRO A 102 26.45 -0.71 32.51
CA PRO A 102 27.74 -1.30 32.85
C PRO A 102 28.75 -0.19 33.11
N GLU A 103 29.37 -0.24 34.28
CA GLU A 103 30.42 0.63 34.79
C GLU A 103 31.69 0.51 33.94
N ALA A 104 31.71 1.11 32.73
CA ALA A 104 32.85 1.01 31.82
C ALA A 104 33.04 2.22 30.90
N ILE A 105 32.60 3.42 31.28
CA ILE A 105 32.99 4.67 30.61
C ILE A 105 33.21 5.78 31.64
N ALA A 106 34.19 5.59 32.51
CA ALA A 106 34.72 6.64 33.38
C ALA A 106 36.26 6.60 33.36
N SER A 107 36.87 6.84 32.18
CA SER A 107 38.30 7.16 32.07
C SER A 107 38.67 7.71 30.68
N VAL A 108 38.05 8.81 30.24
CA VAL A 108 38.58 9.59 29.10
C VAL A 108 38.74 11.08 29.41
N PHE A 109 38.35 11.56 30.59
CA PHE A 109 38.67 12.94 31.02
C PHE A 109 38.93 13.00 32.53
N ALA A 110 40.13 12.61 32.94
CA ALA A 110 40.81 13.06 34.15
C ALA A 110 42.32 12.97 33.93
#